data_AF-A0A023FEV7-F1
#
_entry.id   AF-A0A023FEV7-F1
#
_cell.length_a   1.000
_cell.length_b   1.000
_cell.length_c   1.000
_cell.angle_alpha   90.00
_cell.angle_beta   90.00
_cell.angle_gamma   90.00
#
_symmetry.space_group_name_H-M   'P 1'
#
loop_
_entity.id
_entity.type
_entity.pdbx_description
1 polymer ?
#
loop_
_entity_poly.entity_id
_entity_poly.type
_entity_poly.pdbx_seq_one_letter_code
_entity_poly.pdbx_strand_id
1 'polypeptide(L)'
;MNLIGITLVACILLALICPSFGCTTSCCESCTRPKCLGSPTNSQRPLFEGYFPGKKECVRVASDNRCPGKFYKTKERCDKCCTSYFKN
;
A
#
# COMPACT_ATOMS: atom_id res chain seq x y z
N MET A 1 -15.62 37.71 -20.47
CA MET A 1 -15.10 36.63 -19.59
C MET A 1 -14.64 37.28 -18.30
N ASN A 2 -15.32 37.02 -17.18
CA ASN A 2 -15.03 37.68 -15.91
C ASN A 2 -13.82 37.05 -15.22
N LEU A 3 -12.93 37.88 -14.66
CA LEU A 3 -11.70 37.46 -13.96
C LEU A 3 -11.98 36.44 -12.84
N ILE A 4 -13.15 36.59 -12.20
CA ILE A 4 -13.68 35.69 -11.15
C ILE A 4 -13.99 34.29 -11.69
N GLY A 5 -14.52 34.21 -12.92
CA GLY A 5 -14.81 32.93 -13.57
C GLY A 5 -13.53 32.17 -13.94
N ILE A 6 -12.49 32.88 -14.37
CA ILE A 6 -11.19 32.29 -14.72
C ILE A 6 -10.50 31.73 -13.46
N THR A 7 -10.55 32.47 -12.34
CA THR A 7 -9.94 32.04 -11.08
C THR A 7 -10.65 30.83 -10.47
N LEU A 8 -11.99 30.78 -10.50
CA LEU A 8 -12.74 29.62 -10.02
C LEU A 8 -12.42 28.35 -10.83
N VAL A 9 -12.35 28.46 -12.16
CA VAL A 9 -12.02 27.32 -13.02
C VAL A 9 -10.59 26.84 -12.78
N ALA A 10 -9.62 27.76 -12.61
CA ALA A 10 -8.25 27.40 -12.27
C ALA A 10 -8.15 26.66 -10.92
N CYS A 11 -8.86 27.11 -9.88
CA CYS A 11 -8.88 26.45 -8.57
C CYS A 11 -9.46 25.03 -8.62
N ILE A 12 -10.54 24.82 -9.39
CA ILE A 12 -11.16 23.49 -9.55
C ILE A 12 -10.21 22.55 -10.29
N LEU A 13 -9.54 23.03 -11.34
CA LEU A 13 -8.55 22.25 -12.09
C LEU A 13 -7.33 21.88 -11.23
N LEU A 14 -6.84 22.79 -10.38
CA LEU A 14 -5.79 22.50 -9.40
C LEU A 14 -6.22 21.41 -8.40
N ALA A 15 -7.44 21.49 -7.87
CA ALA A 15 -7.97 20.48 -6.96
C ALA A 15 -8.12 19.09 -7.60
N LEU A 16 -8.36 19.02 -8.91
CA LEU A 16 -8.43 17.77 -9.68
C LEU A 16 -7.05 17.17 -9.99
N ILE A 17 -5.99 17.99 -10.03
CA ILE A 17 -4.60 17.54 -10.28
C ILE A 17 -3.89 17.16 -8.97
N CYS A 18 -4.31 17.69 -7.82
CA CYS A 18 -3.69 17.39 -6.54
C CYS A 18 -3.87 15.97 -5.96
N PRO A 19 -4.90 15.15 -6.25
CA PRO A 19 -5.03 13.85 -5.60
C PRO A 19 -4.02 12.82 -6.11
N SER A 20 -3.36 13.05 -7.25
CA SER A 20 -2.30 12.17 -7.77
C SER A 20 -0.92 12.41 -7.17
N PHE A 21 -0.72 13.52 -6.44
CA PHE A 21 0.53 13.81 -5.72
C PHE A 21 0.56 13.33 -4.26
N GLY A 22 -0.55 12.78 -3.75
CA GLY A 22 -0.68 12.34 -2.34
C GLY A 22 0.18 11.14 -1.96
N CYS A 23 1.02 10.66 -2.88
CA CYS A 23 1.74 9.41 -2.73
C CYS A 23 3.17 9.50 -3.26
N THR A 24 3.83 10.59 -2.89
CA THR A 24 5.25 10.85 -3.15
C THR A 24 6.19 10.11 -2.19
N THR A 25 5.66 9.54 -1.11
CA THR A 25 6.41 8.67 -0.21
C THR A 25 6.27 7.22 -0.66
N SER A 26 7.38 6.48 -0.62
CA SER A 26 7.60 5.09 -1.07
C SER A 26 6.58 4.03 -0.62
N CYS A 27 5.53 4.39 0.12
CA CYS A 27 4.62 3.52 0.84
C CYS A 27 3.16 3.96 0.72
N CYS A 28 2.68 4.03 -0.52
CA CYS A 28 1.27 4.16 -0.86
C CYS A 28 0.40 2.95 -0.51
N GLU A 29 1.00 1.97 0.13
CA GLU A 29 0.51 0.62 0.25
C GLU A 29 -0.12 0.48 1.64
N SER A 30 -1.43 0.25 1.69
CA SER A 30 -2.14 -0.04 2.94
C SER A 30 -1.61 -1.32 3.58
N CYS A 31 -1.32 -1.29 4.88
CA CYS A 31 -0.87 -2.43 5.68
C CYS A 31 -2.05 -3.35 6.07
N THR A 32 -2.81 -3.76 5.07
CA THR A 32 -3.94 -4.66 5.25
C THR A 32 -3.44 -6.10 5.33
N ARG A 33 -3.97 -6.88 6.28
CA ARG A 33 -3.63 -8.30 6.43
C ARG A 33 -3.89 -9.05 5.11
N PRO A 34 -2.89 -9.74 4.53
CA PRO A 34 -3.10 -10.54 3.34
C PRO A 34 -3.96 -11.78 3.63
N LYS A 35 -4.81 -12.14 2.66
CA LYS A 35 -5.67 -13.33 2.71
C LYS A 35 -5.12 -14.46 1.84
N CYS A 36 -5.76 -15.64 1.94
CA CYS A 36 -5.52 -16.80 1.06
C CYS A 36 -4.04 -17.27 1.06
N LEU A 37 -3.46 -17.29 2.26
CA LEU A 37 -2.05 -17.59 2.47
C LEU A 37 -1.79 -19.09 2.35
N GLY A 38 -0.80 -19.45 1.54
CA GLY A 38 -0.23 -20.79 1.55
C GLY A 38 0.91 -20.90 2.57
N SER A 39 1.20 -22.13 3.02
CA SER A 39 2.41 -22.39 3.79
C SER A 39 3.66 -22.14 2.93
N PRO A 40 4.63 -21.33 3.39
CA PRO A 40 5.84 -21.03 2.61
C PRO A 40 6.77 -22.24 2.43
N THR A 41 6.65 -23.27 3.26
CA THR A 41 7.61 -24.38 3.35
C THR A 41 7.50 -25.40 2.21
N ASN A 42 6.37 -25.44 1.49
CA ASN A 42 6.11 -26.43 0.42
C ASN A 42 5.30 -25.86 -0.75
N SER A 43 5.31 -24.53 -0.94
CA SER A 43 4.53 -23.92 -2.02
C SER A 43 5.36 -23.76 -3.28
N GLN A 44 4.84 -24.22 -4.42
CA GLN A 44 5.29 -23.80 -5.75
C GLN A 44 4.91 -22.34 -6.07
N ARG A 45 4.19 -21.67 -5.15
CA ARG A 45 3.71 -20.30 -5.33
C ARG A 45 4.81 -19.29 -5.01
N PRO A 46 4.79 -18.11 -5.68
CA PRO A 46 5.74 -17.06 -5.37
C PRO A 46 5.63 -16.61 -3.91
N LEU A 47 6.80 -16.32 -3.33
CA LEU A 47 6.95 -15.87 -1.95
C LEU A 47 6.94 -14.34 -1.90
N PHE A 48 6.19 -13.81 -0.93
CA PHE A 48 6.09 -12.39 -0.67
C PHE A 48 6.13 -12.13 0.84
N GLU A 49 6.33 -10.86 1.20
CA GLU A 49 6.24 -10.40 2.58
C GLU A 49 4.86 -9.79 2.81
N GLY A 50 4.21 -10.15 3.91
CA GLY A 50 2.88 -9.68 4.26
C GLY A 50 2.85 -9.15 5.69
N TYR A 51 2.19 -8.01 5.91
CA TYR A 51 2.03 -7.48 7.27
C TYR A 51 0.90 -8.21 8.01
N PHE A 52 1.19 -8.70 9.22
CA PHE A 52 0.22 -9.37 10.09
C PHE A 52 -0.06 -8.54 11.34
N PRO A 53 -1.22 -7.86 11.42
CA PRO A 53 -1.54 -6.99 12.56
C PRO A 53 -1.59 -7.75 13.89
N GLY A 54 -2.05 -9.00 13.90
CA GLY A 54 -2.10 -9.82 15.12
C GLY A 54 -0.72 -10.18 15.68
N LYS A 55 0.33 -10.09 14.86
CA LYS A 55 1.72 -10.35 15.27
C LYS A 55 2.59 -9.09 15.28
N LYS A 56 2.04 -7.97 14.79
CA LYS A 56 2.77 -6.72 14.55
C LYS A 56 4.12 -6.96 13.85
N GLU A 57 4.12 -7.81 12.83
CA GLU A 57 5.34 -8.15 12.09
C GLU A 57 5.05 -8.40 10.60
N CYS A 58 6.09 -8.25 9.78
CA CYS A 58 6.10 -8.69 8.39
C CYS A 58 6.58 -10.14 8.30
N VAL A 59 5.74 -11.01 7.72
CA VAL A 59 5.96 -12.45 7.61
C VAL A 59 6.03 -12.86 6.16
N ARG A 60 6.97 -13.74 5.84
CA ARG A 60 7.11 -14.36 4.53
C ARG A 60 6.02 -15.40 4.30
N VAL A 61 5.27 -15.24 3.22
CA VAL A 61 4.10 -16.04 2.88
C VAL A 61 4.09 -16.41 1.41
N ALA A 62 3.51 -17.57 1.10
CA ALA A 62 3.29 -18.00 -0.29
C ALA A 62 1.92 -17.51 -0.78
N SER A 63 1.88 -16.85 -1.93
CA SER A 63 0.66 -16.30 -2.53
C SER A 63 0.70 -16.41 -4.04
N ASP A 64 -0.45 -16.60 -4.68
CA ASP A 64 -0.59 -16.64 -6.14
C ASP A 64 -0.82 -15.26 -6.76
N ASN A 65 -0.64 -14.18 -5.98
CA ASN A 65 -0.81 -12.78 -6.36
C ASN A 65 -2.26 -12.39 -6.76
N ARG A 66 -3.21 -13.33 -6.70
CA ARG A 66 -4.67 -13.09 -6.88
C ARG A 66 -5.37 -12.92 -5.53
N CYS A 67 -4.64 -13.13 -4.45
CA CYS A 67 -5.15 -13.08 -3.10
C CYS A 67 -5.44 -11.63 -2.68
N PRO A 68 -6.61 -11.35 -2.07
CA PRO A 68 -6.92 -10.02 -1.56
C PRO A 68 -6.02 -9.65 -0.38
N GLY A 69 -5.52 -8.42 -0.40
CA GLY A 69 -4.58 -7.88 0.59
C GLY A 69 -3.30 -7.37 -0.07
N LYS A 70 -2.34 -6.92 0.75
CA LYS A 70 -1.07 -6.38 0.24
C LYS A 70 0.11 -7.30 0.55
N PHE A 71 0.94 -7.42 -0.47
CA PHE A 71 2.14 -8.24 -0.51
C PHE A 71 3.29 -7.36 -0.97
N TYR A 72 4.39 -7.43 -0.25
CA TYR A 72 5.60 -6.66 -0.50
C TYR A 72 6.67 -7.60 -1.05
N LYS A 73 7.51 -7.08 -1.95
CA LYS A 73 8.61 -7.87 -2.54
C LYS A 73 9.72 -8.18 -1.53
N THR A 74 9.94 -7.29 -0.57
CA THR A 74 11.02 -7.39 0.43
C THR A 74 10.52 -7.03 1.81
N LYS A 75 11.18 -7.58 2.83
CA LYS A 75 10.81 -7.36 4.22
C LYS A 75 11.03 -5.91 4.61
N GLU A 76 12.14 -5.33 4.18
CA GLU A 76 12.47 -3.92 4.39
C GLU A 76 11.37 -2.98 3.89
N ARG A 77 10.79 -3.26 2.71
CA ARG A 77 9.69 -2.45 2.18
C ARG A 77 8.43 -2.62 3.02
N CYS A 78 8.11 -3.85 3.42
CA CYS A 78 6.98 -4.11 4.33
C CYS A 78 7.16 -3.36 5.66
N ASP A 79 8.35 -3.46 6.27
CA ASP A 79 8.64 -2.83 7.55
C ASP A 79 8.58 -1.30 7.44
N LYS A 80 9.20 -0.73 6.39
CA LYS A 80 9.18 0.71 6.12
C LYS A 80 7.76 1.24 5.90
N CYS A 81 6.91 0.50 5.21
CA CYS A 81 5.54 0.92 4.92
C CYS A 81 4.59 0.70 6.10
N CYS A 82 4.86 -0.30 6.95
CA CYS A 82 4.01 -0.66 8.08
C CYS A 82 4.56 -0.22 9.43
N THR A 83 5.61 0.61 9.45
CA THR A 83 6.23 1.10 10.68
C THR A 83 5.24 1.73 11.66
N SER A 84 4.25 2.47 11.15
CA SER A 84 3.20 3.10 11.96
C SER A 84 2.36 2.09 12.74
N TYR A 85 2.21 0.86 12.23
CA TYR A 85 1.44 -0.20 12.87
C TYR A 85 2.26 -1.07 13.84
N PHE A 86 3.59 -0.89 13.92
CA PHE A 86 4.43 -1.56 14.91
C PHE A 86 4.49 -0.81 16.25
N LYS A 87 4.34 0.52 16.21
CA LYS A 87 4.59 1.41 17.37
C LYS A 87 3.34 1.74 18.20
N ASN A 88 2.19 1.15 17.87
CA ASN A 88 0.92 1.31 18.57
C ASN A 88 0.50 -0.05 19.14
#